data_AF-A0A317DVF4-F1
#
_entry.id   AF-A0A317DVF4-F1
#
_cell.length_a   1.000
_cell.length_b   1.000
_cell.length_c   1.000
_cell.angle_alpha   90.00
_cell.angle_beta   90.00
_cell.angle_gamma   90.00
#
_symmetry.space_group_name_H-M   'P 1'
#
loop_
_entity.id
_entity.type
_entity.pdbx_description
1 polymer ?
#
loop_
_entity_poly.entity_id
_entity_poly.type
_entity_poly.pdbx_seq_one_letter_code
_entity_poly.pdbx_strand_id
1 'polypeptide(L)'
;MASKRGLPTLIRLHQRVLDEKRRMLAELEQLRAEFDHKILMLDAEIERERLTTTGSAEALRQFTAYLAGARQRRATMQQTIDELAPKIEAAANAVASAFQDVKRYEIAVEMKQRQRKAAEAQAEQADLDEVAIVQHRRRRP
;
A
#
# COMPACT_ATOMS: atom_id res chain seq x y z
N MET A 1 -1.33 14.17 33.37
CA MET A 1 -1.27 14.82 32.03
C MET A 1 -0.54 14.01 30.93
N ALA A 2 -0.17 12.73 31.13
CA ALA A 2 0.68 11.98 30.18
C ALA A 2 -0.05 11.21 29.04
N SER A 3 -1.38 11.10 29.04
CA SER A 3 -2.08 10.17 28.12
C SER A 3 -2.59 10.79 26.80
N LYS A 4 -2.67 12.12 26.68
CA LYS A 4 -3.23 12.78 25.47
C LYS A 4 -2.29 12.74 24.24
N ARG A 5 -0.99 12.44 24.42
CA ARG A 5 0.03 12.47 23.34
C ARG A 5 0.42 11.09 22.76
N GLY A 6 0.03 9.98 23.38
CA GLY A 6 0.47 8.63 22.98
C GLY A 6 -0.22 8.12 21.71
N LEU A 7 -1.55 7.94 21.75
CA LEU A 7 -2.32 7.29 20.68
C LEU A 7 -2.24 8.00 19.31
N PRO A 8 -2.42 9.34 19.21
CA PRO A 8 -2.25 10.02 17.92
C PRO A 8 -0.83 9.96 17.35
N THR A 9 0.17 9.88 18.23
CA THR A 9 1.57 9.72 17.81
C THR A 9 1.84 8.30 17.31
N LEU A 10 1.25 7.29 17.95
CA LEU A 10 1.30 5.90 17.46
C LEU A 10 0.61 5.74 16.11
N ILE A 11 -0.57 6.36 15.90
CA ILE A 11 -1.24 6.34 14.60
C ILE A 11 -0.33 6.92 13.51
N ARG A 12 0.28 8.10 13.75
CA ARG A 12 1.21 8.71 12.78
C ARG A 12 2.43 7.85 12.50
N LEU A 13 2.97 7.16 13.51
CA LEU A 13 4.07 6.22 13.33
C LEU A 13 3.65 5.07 12.42
N HIS A 14 2.50 4.44 12.68
CA HIS A 14 1.98 3.34 11.88
C HIS A 14 1.57 3.76 10.46
N GLN A 15 1.08 4.99 10.28
CA GLN A 15 0.83 5.56 8.95
C GLN A 15 2.13 5.69 8.14
N ARG A 16 3.22 6.17 8.76
CA ARG A 16 4.54 6.20 8.10
C ARG A 16 5.02 4.82 7.69
N VAL A 17 4.87 3.83 8.58
CA VAL A 17 5.20 2.43 8.25
C VAL A 17 4.36 1.93 7.09
N LEU A 18 3.05 2.19 7.07
CA LEU A 18 2.17 1.83 5.96
C LEU A 18 2.62 2.49 4.64
N ASP A 19 2.96 3.77 4.67
CA ASP A 19 3.42 4.51 3.49
C ASP A 19 4.76 3.96 2.98
N GLU A 20 5.69 3.61 3.87
CA GLU A 20 6.94 2.93 3.51
C GLU A 20 6.68 1.56 2.84
N LYS A 21 5.75 0.76 3.37
CA LYS A 21 5.38 -0.53 2.76
C LYS A 21 4.72 -0.35 1.39
N ARG A 22 3.85 0.65 1.24
CA ARG A 22 3.23 0.98 -0.06
C ARG A 22 4.26 1.41 -1.09
N ARG A 23 5.24 2.21 -0.67
CA ARG A 23 6.34 2.62 -1.54
C ARG A 23 7.16 1.41 -2.00
N MET A 24 7.52 0.51 -1.08
CA MET A 24 8.24 -0.72 -1.43
C MET A 24 7.45 -1.60 -2.42
N LEU A 25 6.14 -1.76 -2.21
CA LEU A 25 5.27 -2.48 -3.15
C LEU A 25 5.30 -1.82 -4.54
N ALA A 26 5.11 -0.50 -4.59
CA ALA A 26 5.10 0.25 -5.84
C ALA A 26 6.45 0.15 -6.59
N GLU A 27 7.58 0.20 -5.88
CA GLU A 27 8.91 0.03 -6.46
C GLU A 27 9.09 -1.36 -7.09
N LEU A 28 8.60 -2.43 -6.43
CA LEU A 28 8.62 -3.79 -6.98
C LEU A 28 7.70 -3.95 -8.20
N GLU A 29 6.50 -3.39 -8.15
CA GLU A 29 5.55 -3.41 -9.27
C GLU A 29 6.09 -2.63 -10.48
N GLN A 30 6.73 -1.48 -10.25
CA GLN A 30 7.42 -0.72 -11.29
C GLN A 30 8.54 -1.52 -11.93
N LEU A 31 9.39 -2.17 -11.12
CA LEU A 31 10.46 -3.01 -11.63
C LEU A 31 9.94 -4.17 -12.50
N ARG A 32 8.85 -4.83 -12.08
CA ARG A 32 8.18 -5.86 -12.89
C ARG A 32 7.69 -5.28 -14.23
N ALA A 33 7.02 -4.12 -14.19
CA ALA A 33 6.50 -3.46 -15.39
C ALA A 33 7.64 -3.06 -16.36
N GLU A 34 8.79 -2.64 -15.85
CA GLU A 34 9.98 -2.36 -16.68
C GLU A 34 10.49 -3.61 -17.41
N PHE A 35 10.51 -4.78 -16.76
CA PHE A 35 10.89 -6.02 -17.42
C PHE A 35 9.85 -6.49 -18.44
N ASP A 36 8.56 -6.39 -18.12
CA ASP A 36 7.48 -6.65 -19.06
C ASP A 36 7.64 -5.78 -20.32
N HIS A 37 7.93 -4.48 -20.13
CA HIS A 37 8.18 -3.56 -21.24
C HIS A 37 9.44 -3.93 -22.05
N LYS A 38 10.55 -4.29 -21.39
CA LYS A 38 11.78 -4.73 -22.07
C LYS A 38 11.56 -5.97 -22.92
N ILE A 39 10.75 -6.93 -22.46
CA ILE A 39 10.37 -8.11 -23.25
C ILE A 39 9.59 -7.69 -24.49
N LEU A 40 8.58 -6.82 -24.35
CA LEU A 40 7.80 -6.34 -25.49
C LEU A 40 8.68 -5.62 -26.53
N MET A 41 9.62 -4.79 -26.08
CA MET A 41 10.56 -4.10 -26.95
C MET A 41 11.49 -5.07 -27.68
N LEU A 42 11.99 -6.10 -27.00
CA LEU A 42 12.82 -7.14 -27.59
C LEU A 42 12.05 -7.96 -28.63
N ASP A 43 10.81 -8.35 -28.33
CA ASP A 43 9.94 -9.09 -29.26
C ASP A 43 9.65 -8.25 -30.52
N ALA A 44 9.43 -6.94 -30.37
CA ALA A 44 9.27 -6.03 -31.50
C ALA A 44 10.57 -5.84 -32.32
N GLU A 45 11.74 -5.82 -31.68
CA GLU A 45 13.05 -5.75 -32.35
C GLU A 45 13.29 -7.02 -33.19
N ILE A 46 13.00 -8.19 -32.63
CA ILE A 46 13.11 -9.49 -33.32
C ILE A 46 12.27 -9.50 -34.61
N GLU A 47 11.02 -9.03 -34.55
CA GLU A 47 10.15 -9.01 -35.72
C GLU A 47 10.65 -8.06 -36.82
N ARG A 48 11.21 -6.90 -36.44
CA ARG A 48 11.82 -5.98 -37.42
C ARG A 48 13.01 -6.63 -38.11
N GLU A 49 13.89 -7.27 -37.35
CA GLU A 49 15.08 -7.94 -37.89
C GLU A 49 14.72 -9.16 -38.77
N ARG A 50 13.61 -9.85 -38.44
CA ARG A 50 13.09 -10.94 -39.27
C ARG A 50 12.69 -10.45 -40.67
N LEU A 51 12.04 -9.29 -40.75
CA LEU A 51 11.57 -8.72 -42.01
C LEU A 51 12.72 -8.28 -42.91
N THR A 52 13.80 -7.71 -42.35
CA THR A 52 14.98 -7.24 -43.09
C THR A 52 15.84 -8.39 -43.64
N THR A 53 15.75 -9.57 -43.04
CA THR A 53 16.51 -10.76 -43.40
C THR A 53 16.00 -11.45 -44.68
N THR A 54 14.80 -11.09 -45.15
CA THR A 54 14.12 -11.70 -46.31
C THR A 54 14.87 -11.36 -47.61
N GLY A 55 15.77 -12.24 -48.07
CA GLY A 55 16.45 -12.11 -49.37
C GLY A 55 17.96 -12.35 -49.37
N SER A 56 18.60 -12.56 -48.21
CA SER A 56 20.04 -12.89 -48.13
C SER A 56 20.29 -14.11 -47.24
N ALA A 57 20.94 -15.14 -47.80
CA ALA A 57 21.34 -16.32 -47.06
C ALA A 57 22.39 -16.01 -45.97
N GLU A 58 23.19 -14.96 -46.15
CA GLU A 58 24.13 -14.49 -45.14
C GLU A 58 23.42 -13.77 -44.00
N ALA A 59 22.46 -12.89 -44.31
CA ALA A 59 21.62 -12.24 -43.32
C ALA A 59 20.83 -13.27 -42.50
N LEU A 60 20.35 -14.34 -43.13
CA LEU A 60 19.64 -15.43 -42.45
C LEU A 60 20.52 -16.11 -41.38
N ARG A 61 21.79 -16.38 -41.70
CA ARG A 61 22.73 -16.97 -40.72
C ARG A 61 22.95 -16.02 -39.54
N GLN A 62 23.20 -14.74 -39.80
CA GLN A 62 23.38 -13.74 -38.73
C GLN A 62 22.14 -13.61 -37.85
N PHE A 63 20.95 -13.57 -38.46
CA PHE A 63 19.68 -13.50 -37.75
C PHE A 63 19.44 -14.72 -36.84
N THR A 64 19.79 -15.94 -37.27
CA THR A 64 19.63 -17.13 -36.41
C THR A 64 20.49 -17.08 -35.15
N ALA A 65 21.73 -16.59 -35.25
CA ALA A 65 22.60 -16.41 -34.09
C ALA A 65 22.05 -15.32 -33.15
N TYR A 66 21.56 -14.21 -33.70
CA TYR A 66 20.90 -13.15 -32.94
C TYR A 66 19.66 -13.67 -32.19
N LEU A 67 18.81 -14.45 -32.85
CA LEU A 67 17.60 -15.04 -32.25
C LEU A 67 17.92 -15.90 -31.02
N ALA A 68 19.00 -16.69 -31.07
CA ALA A 68 19.41 -17.51 -29.93
C ALA A 68 19.77 -16.64 -28.71
N GLY A 69 20.55 -15.57 -28.93
CA GLY A 69 20.89 -14.61 -27.89
C GLY A 69 19.67 -13.83 -27.37
N ALA A 70 18.76 -13.42 -28.26
CA ALA A 70 17.52 -12.74 -27.90
C ALA A 70 16.60 -13.63 -27.04
N ARG A 71 16.45 -14.91 -27.39
CA ARG A 71 15.70 -15.89 -26.58
C ARG A 71 16.31 -16.05 -25.19
N GLN A 72 17.63 -16.12 -25.08
CA GLN A 72 18.30 -16.22 -23.79
C GLN A 72 18.04 -14.97 -22.93
N ARG A 73 18.18 -13.77 -23.50
CA ARG A 73 17.88 -12.50 -22.80
C ARG A 73 16.43 -12.47 -22.32
N ARG A 74 15.47 -12.86 -23.18
CA ARG A 74 14.05 -12.96 -22.84
C ARG A 74 13.80 -13.94 -21.69
N ALA A 75 14.42 -15.12 -21.72
CA ALA A 75 14.31 -16.10 -20.66
C ALA A 75 14.82 -15.57 -19.31
N THR A 76 15.96 -14.86 -19.31
CA THR A 76 16.50 -14.21 -18.10
C THR A 76 15.58 -13.12 -17.55
N MET A 77 14.98 -12.29 -18.42
CA MET A 77 14.00 -11.29 -17.99
C MET A 77 12.74 -11.94 -17.42
N GLN A 78 12.25 -13.00 -18.05
CA GLN A 78 11.09 -13.76 -17.57
C GLN A 78 11.37 -14.38 -16.20
N GLN A 79 12.53 -15.01 -16.01
CA GLN A 79 12.94 -15.55 -14.72
C GLN A 79 12.96 -14.45 -13.65
N THR A 80 13.45 -13.26 -13.99
CA THR A 80 13.45 -12.12 -13.06
C THR A 80 12.04 -11.69 -12.68
N ILE A 81 11.09 -11.66 -13.63
CA ILE A 81 9.67 -11.38 -13.36
C ILE A 81 9.09 -12.45 -12.43
N ASP A 82 9.38 -13.72 -12.68
CA ASP A 82 8.90 -14.83 -11.86
C ASP A 82 9.46 -14.76 -10.42
N GLU A 83 10.70 -14.30 -10.25
CA GLU A 83 11.32 -14.05 -8.95
C GLU A 83 10.74 -12.80 -8.23
N LEU A 84 10.21 -11.83 -8.98
CA LEU A 84 9.55 -10.64 -8.43
C LEU A 84 8.13 -10.94 -7.95
N ALA A 85 7.42 -11.87 -8.58
CA ALA A 85 6.03 -12.21 -8.24
C ALA A 85 5.82 -12.53 -6.74
N PRO A 86 6.56 -13.47 -6.11
CA PRO A 86 6.38 -13.75 -4.69
C PRO A 86 6.83 -12.58 -3.78
N LYS A 87 7.76 -11.74 -4.24
CA LYS A 87 8.19 -10.53 -3.48
C LYS A 87 7.10 -9.46 -3.48
N ILE A 88 6.43 -9.27 -4.61
CA ILE A 88 5.26 -8.37 -4.74
C ILE A 88 4.12 -8.87 -3.84
N GLU A 89 3.82 -10.17 -3.89
CA GLU A 89 2.79 -10.76 -3.02
C GLU A 89 3.11 -10.55 -1.53
N ALA A 90 4.34 -10.82 -1.12
CA ALA A 90 4.79 -10.59 0.25
C ALA A 90 4.70 -9.10 0.65
N ALA A 91 5.06 -8.18 -0.24
CA ALA A 91 4.96 -6.75 -0.01
C ALA A 91 3.49 -6.29 0.10
N ALA A 92 2.59 -6.82 -0.74
CA ALA A 92 1.16 -6.55 -0.68
C ALA A 92 0.54 -7.04 0.65
N ASN A 93 0.92 -8.24 1.10
CA ASN A 93 0.52 -8.77 2.40
C ASN A 93 1.05 -7.89 3.55
N ALA A 94 2.27 -7.38 3.45
CA ALA A 94 2.83 -6.45 4.44
C ALA A 94 2.08 -5.11 4.49
N VAL A 95 1.65 -4.58 3.33
CA VAL A 95 0.78 -3.40 3.25
C VAL A 95 -0.56 -3.66 3.93
N ALA A 96 -1.19 -4.81 3.64
CA ALA A 96 -2.46 -5.19 4.24
C ALA A 96 -2.37 -5.28 5.77
N SER A 97 -1.31 -5.92 6.28
CA SER A 97 -1.05 -6.03 7.73
C SER A 97 -0.84 -4.65 8.38
N ALA A 98 0.01 -3.80 7.80
CA ALA A 98 0.24 -2.44 8.31
C ALA A 98 -1.04 -1.59 8.30
N PHE A 99 -1.89 -1.77 7.29
CA PHE A 99 -3.19 -1.09 7.24
C PHE A 99 -4.13 -1.54 8.36
N GLN A 100 -4.18 -2.85 8.66
CA GLN A 100 -4.96 -3.37 9.79
C GLN A 100 -4.48 -2.79 11.13
N ASP A 101 -3.16 -2.64 11.32
CA ASP A 101 -2.61 -2.01 12.52
C ASP A 101 -3.06 -0.55 12.66
N VAL A 102 -2.95 0.25 11.59
CA VAL A 102 -3.46 1.65 11.58
C VAL A 102 -4.94 1.66 11.98
N LYS A 103 -5.77 0.80 11.38
CA LYS A 103 -7.20 0.75 11.68
C LYS A 103 -7.50 0.37 13.13
N ARG A 104 -6.76 -0.56 13.70
CA ARG A 104 -6.90 -0.93 15.12
C ARG A 104 -6.69 0.28 16.03
N TYR A 105 -5.66 1.09 15.76
CA TYR A 105 -5.40 2.29 16.56
C TYR A 105 -6.43 3.40 16.34
N GLU A 106 -6.90 3.60 15.10
CA GLU A 106 -7.97 4.55 14.80
C GLU A 106 -9.25 4.21 15.57
N ILE A 107 -9.67 2.94 15.55
CA ILE A 107 -10.85 2.46 16.30
C ILE A 107 -10.66 2.67 17.80
N ALA A 108 -9.47 2.36 18.35
CA ALA A 108 -9.19 2.56 19.77
C ALA A 108 -9.30 4.03 20.18
N VAL A 109 -8.84 4.96 19.32
CA VAL A 109 -9.00 6.40 19.55
C VAL A 109 -10.47 6.81 19.51
N GLU A 110 -11.22 6.34 18.53
CA GLU A 110 -12.64 6.65 18.39
C GLU A 110 -13.43 6.17 19.61
N MET A 111 -13.20 4.94 20.07
CA MET A 111 -13.84 4.40 21.28
C MET A 111 -13.54 5.25 22.52
N LYS A 112 -12.28 5.66 22.70
CA LYS A 112 -11.88 6.52 23.82
C LYS A 112 -12.53 7.91 23.74
N GLN A 113 -12.69 8.46 22.53
CA GLN A 113 -13.38 9.73 22.34
C GLN A 113 -14.88 9.62 22.65
N ARG A 114 -15.53 8.55 22.19
CA ARG A 114 -16.95 8.26 22.49
C ARG A 114 -17.19 8.13 23.99
N GLN A 115 -16.35 7.39 24.69
CA GLN A 115 -16.43 7.25 26.16
C GLN A 115 -16.28 8.60 26.88
N ARG A 116 -15.33 9.43 26.44
CA ARG A 116 -15.15 10.78 27.03
C ARG A 116 -16.37 11.67 26.81
N LYS A 117 -16.91 11.70 25.59
CA LYS A 117 -18.12 12.48 25.29
C LYS A 117 -19.33 12.01 26.11
N ALA A 118 -19.48 10.69 26.26
CA ALA A 118 -20.56 10.13 27.09
C ALA A 118 -20.42 10.53 28.57
N ALA A 119 -19.20 10.48 29.12
CA ALA A 119 -18.94 10.91 30.49
C ALA A 119 -19.15 12.43 30.67
N GLU A 120 -18.71 13.25 29.71
CA GLU A 120 -18.92 14.70 29.70
C GLU A 120 -20.43 15.03 29.66
N ALA A 121 -21.22 14.35 28.82
CA ALA A 121 -22.67 14.52 28.76
C ALA A 121 -23.40 14.05 30.03
N GLN A 122 -22.94 12.95 30.65
CA GLN A 122 -23.50 12.48 31.93
C GLN A 122 -23.24 13.47 33.07
N ALA A 123 -22.04 14.07 33.12
CA ALA A 123 -21.71 15.09 34.10
C ALA A 123 -22.56 16.36 33.90
N GLU A 124 -22.70 16.84 32.67
CA GLU A 124 -23.53 18.01 32.35
C GLU A 124 -25.00 17.77 32.70
N GLN A 125 -25.54 16.58 32.43
CA GLN A 125 -26.91 16.24 32.82
C GLN A 125 -27.10 16.25 34.35
N ALA A 126 -26.14 15.71 35.11
CA ALA A 126 -26.20 15.70 36.57
C ALA A 126 -26.20 17.12 37.17
N ASP A 127 -25.39 18.03 36.60
CA ASP A 127 -25.34 19.43 37.01
C ASP A 127 -26.68 20.15 36.73
N LEU A 128 -27.28 19.91 35.56
CA LEU A 128 -28.59 20.48 35.19
C LEU A 128 -29.71 19.98 36.11
N ASP A 129 -29.71 18.69 36.46
CA ASP A 129 -30.67 18.09 37.37
C ASP A 129 -30.55 18.70 38.78
N GLU A 130 -29.33 18.95 39.27
CA GLU A 130 -29.10 19.61 40.56
C GLU A 130 -29.67 21.04 40.57
N VAL A 131 -29.40 21.82 39.53
CA VAL A 131 -29.96 23.18 39.39
C VAL A 131 -31.50 23.16 39.36
N ALA A 132 -32.10 22.22 38.63
CA ALA A 132 -33.55 22.06 38.57
C ALA A 132 -34.15 21.75 39.95
N ILE A 133 -33.52 20.86 40.73
CA ILE A 133 -33.94 20.53 42.10
C ILE A 133 -33.86 21.76 43.01
N VAL A 134 -32.75 22.51 42.96
CA VAL A 134 -32.57 23.73 43.77
C VAL A 134 -33.63 24.78 43.43
N GLN A 135 -33.88 25.01 42.13
CA GLN A 135 -34.92 25.96 41.69
C GLN A 135 -36.31 25.52 42.12
N HIS A 136 -36.64 24.23 41.99
CA HIS A 136 -37.92 23.69 42.43
C HIS A 136 -38.13 23.86 43.93
N ARG A 137 -37.09 23.60 44.75
CA ARG A 137 -37.14 23.83 46.21
C ARG A 137 -37.38 25.30 46.56
N ARG A 138 -36.80 26.24 45.83
CA ARG A 138 -37.00 27.69 46.06
C ARG A 138 -38.39 28.20 45.67
N ARG A 139 -39.10 27.49 44.79
CA ARG A 139 -40.43 27.88 44.29
C ARG A 139 -41.60 27.27 45.09
N ARG A 140 -41.33 26.37 46.03
CA ARG A 140 -42.34 25.87 46.97
C ARG A 140 -42.46 26.86 48.15
N PRO A 141 -43.65 27.45 48.39
CA PRO A 141 -43.91 28.34 49.53
C PRO A 141 -43.90 27.60 50.87
#